data_AF-A0AAU8SPX9-F1
#
_entry.id   AF-A0AAU8SPX9-F1
#
_cell.length_a   1.000
_cell.length_b   1.000
_cell.length_c   1.000
_cell.angle_alpha   90.00
_cell.angle_beta   90.00
_cell.angle_gamma   90.00
#
_symmetry.space_group_name_H-M   'P 1'
#
loop_
_entity.id
_entity.type
_entity.pdbx_description
1 polymer ?
#
loop_
_entity_poly.entity_id
_entity_poly.type
_entity_poly.pdbx_seq_one_letter_code
_entity_poly.pdbx_strand_id
1 'polypeptide(L)'
;MLRAKKAVSCVVAPRAGDLVQICREGERCWVLAVLERGGASDEANDRTNDEVTLDFGDAHVALRARDVRVEARDRLSLEAAQLASRAQVVTQAAAERQTHVSGTDATHAGSTVVHTERHMAMHAKSAAVTAASLLKIDAGQIHMG
;
A
#
# COMPACT_ATOMS: atom_id res chain seq x y z
N MET A 1 -42.07 -10.23 -2.23
CA MET A 1 -40.59 -10.10 -2.23
C MET A 1 -40.13 -9.56 -0.90
N LEU A 2 -39.16 -10.19 -0.25
CA LEU A 2 -38.53 -9.69 0.98
C LEU A 2 -37.44 -8.69 0.60
N ARG A 3 -37.49 -7.46 1.14
CA ARG A 3 -36.48 -6.42 0.86
C ARG A 3 -35.46 -6.40 2.00
N ALA A 4 -34.24 -6.84 1.72
CA ALA A 4 -33.14 -6.84 2.69
C ALA A 4 -32.24 -5.61 2.53
N LYS A 5 -31.73 -5.07 3.64
CA LYS A 5 -30.71 -4.01 3.67
C LYS A 5 -29.33 -4.59 3.99
N LYS A 6 -28.24 -3.96 3.56
CA LYS A 6 -26.89 -4.35 4.03
C LYS A 6 -26.79 -4.05 5.54
N ALA A 7 -26.38 -5.02 6.35
CA ALA A 7 -26.05 -4.74 7.74
C ALA A 7 -24.76 -3.90 7.83
N VAL A 8 -24.62 -3.09 8.89
CA VAL A 8 -23.37 -2.37 9.17
C VAL A 8 -22.21 -3.35 9.36
N SER A 9 -22.48 -4.53 9.95
CA SER A 9 -21.51 -5.61 10.13
C SER A 9 -21.15 -6.35 8.84
N CYS A 10 -21.91 -6.17 7.77
CA CYS A 10 -21.63 -6.81 6.48
C CYS A 10 -20.57 -5.97 5.73
N VAL A 11 -19.32 -6.38 5.91
CA VAL A 11 -18.15 -5.67 5.38
C VAL A 11 -18.07 -5.76 3.85
N VAL A 12 -18.31 -6.94 3.29
CA VAL A 12 -18.33 -7.15 1.83
C VAL A 12 -19.68 -6.72 1.26
N ALA A 13 -19.68 -5.91 0.20
CA ALA A 13 -20.90 -5.50 -0.46
C ALA A 13 -21.58 -6.67 -1.21
N PRO A 14 -22.86 -6.99 -0.93
CA PRO A 14 -23.61 -8.01 -1.67
C PRO A 14 -23.92 -7.54 -3.09
N ARG A 15 -23.78 -8.44 -4.06
CA ARG A 15 -24.12 -8.26 -5.47
C ARG A 15 -25.38 -9.07 -5.82
N ALA A 16 -26.03 -8.74 -6.93
CA ALA A 16 -27.14 -9.55 -7.42
C ALA A 16 -26.64 -10.95 -7.79
N GLY A 17 -27.36 -11.99 -7.36
CA GLY A 17 -26.98 -13.39 -7.56
C GLY A 17 -26.13 -13.99 -6.44
N ASP A 18 -25.63 -13.20 -5.50
CA ASP A 18 -24.90 -13.72 -4.34
C ASP A 18 -25.79 -14.59 -3.44
N LEU A 19 -25.24 -15.69 -2.95
CA LEU A 19 -25.81 -16.42 -1.83
C LEU A 19 -25.44 -15.67 -0.55
N VAL A 20 -26.43 -15.34 0.27
CA VAL A 20 -26.24 -14.48 1.45
C VAL A 20 -26.85 -15.08 2.71
N GLN A 21 -26.24 -14.80 3.86
CA GLN A 21 -26.86 -15.02 5.16
C GLN A 21 -27.68 -13.77 5.53
N ILE A 22 -28.95 -13.98 5.91
CA ILE A 22 -29.84 -12.91 6.35
C ILE A 22 -30.28 -13.06 7.80
N CYS A 23 -30.53 -11.94 8.47
CA CYS A 23 -31.26 -11.86 9.73
C CYS A 23 -32.60 -11.18 9.47
N ARG A 24 -33.70 -11.76 9.98
CA ARG A 24 -35.05 -11.23 9.83
C ARG A 24 -35.71 -11.03 11.18
N GLU A 25 -36.29 -9.85 11.37
CA GLU A 25 -37.11 -9.50 12.53
C GLU A 25 -38.41 -8.85 12.03
N GLY A 26 -39.48 -9.64 12.01
CA GLY A 26 -40.76 -9.22 11.43
C GLY A 26 -40.65 -8.89 9.93
N GLU A 27 -40.86 -7.63 9.58
CA GLU A 27 -40.73 -7.11 8.20
C GLU A 27 -39.32 -6.63 7.86
N ARG A 28 -38.45 -6.48 8.86
CA ARG A 28 -37.08 -6.03 8.64
C ARG A 28 -36.20 -7.22 8.28
N CYS A 29 -35.33 -7.03 7.30
CA CYS A 29 -34.38 -8.04 6.86
C CYS A 29 -33.02 -7.37 6.59
N TRP A 30 -31.94 -7.98 7.05
CA TRP A 30 -30.59 -7.52 6.81
C TRP A 30 -29.70 -8.65 6.29
N VAL A 31 -28.84 -8.33 5.32
CA VAL A 31 -27.75 -9.20 4.88
C VAL A 31 -26.61 -9.07 5.88
N LEU A 32 -26.22 -10.18 6.52
CA LEU A 32 -25.12 -10.26 7.47
C LEU A 32 -23.79 -10.61 6.79
N ALA A 33 -23.83 -11.51 5.81
CA ALA A 33 -22.66 -12.00 5.09
C ALA A 33 -23.02 -12.43 3.65
N VAL A 34 -22.04 -12.32 2.75
CA VAL A 34 -22.05 -12.98 1.45
C VAL A 34 -21.33 -14.32 1.62
N LEU A 35 -22.04 -15.42 1.33
CA LEU A 35 -21.55 -16.79 1.50
C LEU A 35 -20.87 -17.29 0.22
N GLU A 36 -21.51 -17.05 -0.93
CA GLU A 36 -21.01 -17.44 -2.24
C GLU A 36 -21.32 -16.32 -3.24
N ARG A 37 -20.40 -16.08 -4.19
CA ARG A 37 -20.63 -15.10 -5.25
C ARG A 37 -21.48 -15.70 -6.35
N GLY A 38 -22.46 -14.95 -6.83
CA GLY A 38 -23.26 -15.35 -7.98
C GLY A 38 -22.44 -15.33 -9.27
N GLY A 39 -22.07 -16.50 -9.76
CA GLY A 39 -21.36 -16.69 -11.03
C GLY A 39 -21.21 -18.18 -11.29
N ALA A 40 -21.77 -18.65 -12.39
CA ALA A 40 -21.71 -20.05 -12.79
C ALA A 40 -20.27 -20.56 -12.70
N SER A 41 -20.11 -21.66 -11.99
CA SER A 41 -19.08 -22.67 -12.26
C SER A 41 -19.27 -23.20 -13.69
N ASP A 42 -18.96 -22.38 -14.70
CA ASP A 42 -18.74 -22.84 -16.05
C ASP A 42 -17.24 -23.10 -16.18
N GLU A 43 -16.93 -24.40 -16.11
CA GLU A 43 -15.64 -24.99 -16.36
C GLU A 43 -15.05 -24.46 -17.69
N ALA A 44 -14.19 -23.42 -17.66
CA ALA A 44 -13.14 -23.18 -18.66
C ALA A 44 -12.35 -21.86 -18.50
N ASN A 45 -12.71 -20.90 -17.63
CA ASN A 45 -11.96 -19.63 -17.58
C ASN A 45 -11.93 -18.94 -16.20
N ASP A 46 -11.69 -19.73 -15.16
CA ASP A 46 -11.65 -19.32 -13.76
C ASP A 46 -10.36 -18.57 -13.39
N ARG A 47 -10.23 -17.31 -13.85
CA ARG A 47 -9.15 -16.40 -13.40
C ARG A 47 -9.59 -14.94 -13.21
N THR A 48 -10.89 -14.63 -13.15
CA THR A 48 -11.32 -13.22 -13.24
C THR A 48 -12.44 -12.81 -12.28
N ASN A 49 -12.75 -13.55 -11.21
CA ASN A 49 -13.79 -13.10 -10.26
C ASN A 49 -13.43 -13.14 -8.76
N ASP A 50 -12.15 -13.19 -8.41
CA ASP A 50 -11.66 -13.30 -7.02
C ASP A 50 -11.44 -11.94 -6.32
N GLU A 51 -11.90 -10.84 -6.91
CA GLU A 51 -11.73 -9.52 -6.29
C GLU A 51 -12.72 -9.34 -5.11
N VAL A 52 -12.14 -9.32 -3.91
CA VAL A 52 -12.84 -8.95 -2.68
C VAL A 52 -12.43 -7.53 -2.28
N THR A 53 -13.36 -6.58 -2.43
CA THR A 53 -13.15 -5.18 -2.05
C THR A 53 -13.72 -4.90 -0.65
N LEU A 54 -12.90 -4.31 0.22
CA LEU A 54 -13.35 -3.69 1.47
C LEU A 54 -13.55 -2.19 1.20
N ASP A 55 -14.76 -1.81 0.83
CA ASP A 55 -15.11 -0.41 0.55
C ASP A 55 -15.82 0.22 1.75
N PHE A 56 -15.17 1.23 2.34
CA PHE A 56 -15.67 1.99 3.48
C PHE A 56 -16.21 3.37 3.09
N GLY A 57 -16.18 3.74 1.80
CA GLY A 57 -16.55 5.07 1.31
C GLY A 57 -15.74 6.19 1.98
N ASP A 58 -16.41 7.26 2.40
CA ASP A 58 -15.78 8.40 3.09
C ASP A 58 -15.53 8.16 4.59
N ALA A 59 -15.68 6.92 5.06
CA ALA A 59 -15.54 6.61 6.48
C ALA A 59 -14.07 6.67 6.95
N HIS A 60 -13.87 7.07 8.21
CA HIS A 60 -12.59 6.95 8.88
C HIS A 60 -12.38 5.51 9.37
N VAL A 61 -11.30 4.85 8.91
CA VAL A 61 -10.94 3.48 9.31
C VAL A 61 -9.68 3.51 10.16
N ALA A 62 -9.75 2.92 11.36
CA ALA A 62 -8.60 2.78 12.26
C ALA A 62 -8.37 1.30 12.61
N LEU A 63 -7.19 0.78 12.25
CA LEU A 63 -6.74 -0.55 12.64
C LEU A 63 -5.88 -0.44 13.91
N ARG A 64 -6.39 -0.96 15.03
CA ARG A 64 -5.66 -1.00 16.31
C ARG A 64 -5.40 -2.44 16.71
N ALA A 65 -4.15 -2.85 16.67
CA ALA A 65 -3.71 -4.18 17.06
C ALA A 65 -2.28 -4.13 17.60
N ARG A 66 -1.87 -5.19 18.31
CA ARG A 66 -0.46 -5.38 18.70
C ARG A 66 0.44 -5.60 17.47
N ASP A 67 -0.08 -6.28 16.45
CA ASP A 67 0.60 -6.60 15.20
C ASP A 67 -0.40 -6.56 14.03
N VAL A 68 0.02 -6.03 12.88
CA VAL A 68 -0.73 -6.03 11.62
C VAL A 68 0.20 -6.43 10.49
N ARG A 69 -0.01 -7.63 9.92
CA ARG A 69 0.71 -8.10 8.74
C ARG A 69 -0.18 -7.98 7.51
N VAL A 70 0.31 -7.25 6.50
CA VAL A 70 -0.29 -7.20 5.16
C VAL A 70 0.71 -7.84 4.20
N GLU A 71 0.29 -8.89 3.52
CA GLU A 71 1.11 -9.63 2.56
C GLU A 71 0.40 -9.66 1.21
N ALA A 72 1.11 -9.26 0.16
CA ALA A 72 0.64 -9.34 -1.22
C ALA A 72 1.66 -10.14 -2.03
N ARG A 73 1.20 -11.12 -2.81
CA ARG A 73 2.08 -11.96 -3.64
C ARG A 73 2.70 -11.18 -4.79
N ASP A 74 1.88 -10.40 -5.47
CA ASP A 74 2.31 -9.67 -6.67
C ASP A 74 2.55 -8.19 -6.40
N ARG A 75 1.59 -7.50 -5.77
CA ARG A 75 1.66 -6.05 -5.57
C ARG A 75 0.86 -5.57 -4.36
N LEU A 76 1.50 -4.73 -3.54
CA LEU A 76 0.84 -3.88 -2.54
C LEU A 76 0.91 -2.43 -3.01
N SER A 77 -0.24 -1.80 -3.29
CA SER A 77 -0.34 -0.36 -3.60
C SER A 77 -0.90 0.39 -2.39
N LEU A 78 -0.28 1.52 -2.03
CA LEU A 78 -0.77 2.43 -0.99
C LEU A 78 -0.88 3.82 -1.60
N GLU A 79 -2.10 4.21 -1.94
CA GLU A 79 -2.41 5.52 -2.51
C GLU A 79 -3.00 6.42 -1.43
N ALA A 80 -2.28 7.50 -1.12
CA ALA A 80 -2.71 8.48 -0.14
C ALA A 80 -2.11 9.84 -0.48
N ALA A 81 -2.82 10.91 -0.14
CA ALA A 81 -2.24 12.25 -0.17
C ALA A 81 -1.08 12.39 0.83
N GLN A 82 -1.15 11.66 1.95
CA GLN A 82 -0.13 11.64 3.00
C GLN A 82 0.00 10.24 3.58
N LEU A 83 1.23 9.73 3.66
CA LEU A 83 1.58 8.49 4.34
C LEU A 83 2.63 8.80 5.41
N ALA A 84 2.26 8.66 6.68
CA ALA A 84 3.16 8.85 7.81
C ALA A 84 3.54 7.49 8.42
N SER A 85 4.84 7.24 8.60
CA SER A 85 5.35 6.04 9.28
C SER A 85 6.18 6.44 10.49
N ARG A 86 5.84 5.89 11.65
CA ARG A 86 6.62 6.02 12.90
C ARG A 86 7.22 4.68 13.28
N ALA A 87 7.89 4.05 12.32
CA ALA A 87 8.56 2.77 12.51
C ALA A 87 10.01 2.96 13.00
N GLN A 88 10.49 2.04 13.83
CA GLN A 88 11.91 1.99 14.20
C GLN A 88 12.78 1.56 13.01
N VAL A 89 12.25 0.73 12.11
CA VAL A 89 12.92 0.28 10.88
C VAL A 89 11.90 0.20 9.74
N VAL A 90 12.30 0.71 8.56
CA VAL A 90 11.62 0.44 7.29
C VAL A 90 12.65 -0.25 6.38
N THR A 91 12.50 -1.55 6.16
CA THR A 91 13.40 -2.32 5.29
C THR A 91 12.81 -2.39 3.88
N GLN A 92 13.59 -1.99 2.88
CA GLN A 92 13.23 -2.12 1.47
C GLN A 92 14.25 -3.05 0.79
N ALA A 93 13.89 -4.32 0.62
CA ALA A 93 14.62 -5.25 -0.24
C ALA A 93 13.98 -5.21 -1.63
N ALA A 94 14.40 -4.24 -2.45
CA ALA A 94 13.86 -4.04 -3.79
C ALA A 94 14.98 -4.11 -4.85
N ALA A 95 14.66 -4.68 -6.02
CA ALA A 95 15.55 -4.65 -7.17
C ALA A 95 15.78 -3.21 -7.67
N GLU A 96 14.75 -2.37 -7.55
CA GLU A 96 14.81 -0.96 -7.90
C GLU A 96 14.03 -0.12 -6.89
N ARG A 97 14.58 1.05 -6.54
CA ARG A 97 13.89 2.11 -5.81
C ARG A 97 13.90 3.36 -6.69
N GLN A 98 12.73 3.75 -7.19
CA GLN A 98 12.55 5.00 -7.91
C GLN A 98 11.73 5.95 -7.03
N THR A 99 12.34 7.08 -6.64
CA THR A 99 11.68 8.13 -5.87
C THR A 99 11.65 9.40 -6.70
N HIS A 100 10.44 9.85 -7.07
CA HIS A 100 10.24 11.14 -7.73
C HIS A 100 9.70 12.14 -6.71
N VAL A 101 10.49 13.16 -6.39
CA VAL A 101 10.14 14.19 -5.40
C VAL A 101 10.02 15.52 -6.13
N SER A 102 8.82 16.10 -6.14
CA SER A 102 8.56 17.41 -6.77
C SER A 102 9.00 18.60 -5.91
N GLY A 103 9.12 18.38 -4.59
CA GLY A 103 9.54 19.38 -3.61
C GLY A 103 10.90 19.07 -3.01
N THR A 104 10.96 18.97 -1.68
CA THR A 104 12.19 18.70 -0.94
C THR A 104 12.19 17.28 -0.40
N ASP A 105 13.22 16.51 -0.74
CA ASP A 105 13.58 15.30 -0.01
C ASP A 105 14.59 15.68 1.07
N ALA A 106 14.21 15.56 2.35
CA ALA A 106 15.06 15.88 3.49
C ALA A 106 15.27 14.64 4.35
N THR A 107 16.51 14.18 4.41
CA THR A 107 16.92 13.06 5.26
C THR A 107 17.77 13.58 6.42
N HIS A 108 17.27 13.43 7.65
CA HIS A 108 18.05 13.69 8.87
C HIS A 108 18.48 12.36 9.49
N ALA A 109 19.72 11.96 9.23
CA ALA A 109 20.27 10.68 9.66
C ALA A 109 21.59 10.87 10.42
N GLY A 110 21.81 10.06 11.45
CA GLY A 110 23.11 10.03 12.15
C GLY A 110 24.24 9.50 11.25
N SER A 111 23.92 8.53 10.38
CA SER A 111 24.81 8.05 9.33
C SER A 111 24.00 7.73 8.08
N THR A 112 24.59 8.01 6.92
CA THR A 112 24.07 7.57 5.61
C THR A 112 25.20 6.88 4.88
N VAL A 113 24.98 5.65 4.42
CA VAL A 113 25.93 4.90 3.62
C VAL A 113 25.25 4.56 2.31
N VAL A 114 25.84 4.99 1.20
CA VAL A 114 25.36 4.65 -0.14
C VAL A 114 26.45 3.85 -0.83
N HIS A 115 26.15 2.59 -1.13
CA HIS A 115 27.02 1.71 -1.88
C HIS A 115 26.48 1.56 -3.30
N THR A 116 27.28 1.92 -4.29
CA THR A 116 26.92 1.80 -5.71
C THR A 116 27.97 0.98 -6.44
N GLU A 117 27.55 -0.12 -7.08
CA GLU A 117 28.47 -1.02 -7.79
C GLU A 117 28.97 -0.45 -9.11
N ARG A 118 28.14 0.34 -9.80
CA ARG A 118 28.42 0.82 -11.17
C ARG A 118 28.64 2.33 -11.23
N HIS A 119 27.62 3.10 -10.88
CA HIS A 119 27.64 4.55 -11.05
C HIS A 119 26.69 5.23 -10.07
N MET A 120 27.13 6.36 -9.52
CA MET A 120 26.29 7.32 -8.81
C MET A 120 26.37 8.66 -9.55
N ALA A 121 25.22 9.20 -9.96
CA ALA A 121 25.12 10.56 -10.48
C ALA A 121 24.30 11.42 -9.51
N MET A 122 24.78 12.62 -9.22
CA MET A 122 24.03 13.65 -8.51
C MET A 122 23.98 14.91 -9.37
N HIS A 123 22.80 15.24 -9.89
CA HIS A 123 22.57 16.45 -10.67
C HIS A 123 21.76 17.45 -9.86
N ALA A 124 22.32 18.64 -9.65
CA ALA A 124 21.66 19.74 -8.97
C ALA A 124 22.08 21.08 -9.58
N LYS A 125 21.23 22.11 -9.47
CA LYS A 125 21.61 23.49 -9.84
C LYS A 125 22.72 24.04 -8.95
N SER A 126 22.74 23.61 -7.68
CA SER A 126 23.77 23.93 -6.69
C SER A 126 23.85 22.78 -5.70
N ALA A 127 25.06 22.42 -5.28
CA ALA A 127 25.30 21.42 -4.25
C ALA A 127 26.34 21.94 -3.25
N ALA A 128 26.07 21.76 -1.96
CA ALA A 128 27.00 22.08 -0.89
C ALA A 128 27.29 20.82 -0.08
N VAL A 129 28.56 20.43 0.00
CA VAL A 129 29.01 19.30 0.79
C VAL A 129 29.97 19.84 1.85
N THR A 130 29.62 19.66 3.12
CA THR A 130 30.41 20.15 4.26
C THR A 130 30.77 19.00 5.17
N ALA A 131 32.01 18.97 5.65
CA ALA A 131 32.46 18.03 6.66
C ALA A 131 33.26 18.77 7.73
N ALA A 132 33.02 18.44 9.00
CA ALA A 132 33.76 19.04 10.11
C ALA A 132 35.23 18.58 10.17
N SER A 133 35.48 17.30 9.82
CA SER A 133 36.80 16.69 9.99
C SER A 133 37.45 16.25 8.68
N LEU A 134 36.73 15.50 7.83
CA LEU A 134 37.30 14.93 6.61
C LEU A 134 36.24 14.78 5.52
N LEU A 135 36.56 15.27 4.33
CA LEU A 135 35.95 14.85 3.08
C LEU A 135 37.02 14.10 2.28
N LYS A 136 36.78 12.82 1.96
CA LYS A 136 37.71 12.01 1.16
C LYS A 136 37.08 11.70 -0.20
N ILE A 137 37.79 12.06 -1.26
CA ILE A 137 37.42 11.74 -2.64
C ILE A 137 38.63 11.05 -3.26
N ASP A 138 38.51 9.75 -3.49
CA ASP A 138 39.54 8.96 -4.16
C ASP A 138 39.04 8.59 -5.56
N ALA A 139 39.80 8.97 -6.59
CA ALA A 139 39.51 8.58 -7.97
C ALA A 139 40.79 8.53 -8.79
N GLY A 140 40.79 7.73 -9.86
CA GLY A 140 41.88 7.73 -10.84
C GLY A 140 41.98 9.07 -11.59
N GLN A 141 40.84 9.72 -11.84
CA GLN A 141 40.76 11.09 -12.33
C GLN A 141 39.61 11.83 -11.66
N ILE A 142 39.85 13.08 -11.31
CA ILE A 142 38.85 14.04 -10.88
C ILE A 142 38.90 15.20 -11.86
N HIS A 143 37.79 15.43 -12.56
CA HIS A 143 37.62 16.62 -13.38
C HIS A 143 36.71 17.59 -12.64
N MET A 144 37.29 18.69 -12.16
CA MET A 144 36.55 19.82 -11.60
C MET A 144 36.74 20.99 -12.56
N GLY A 145 35.63 21.41 -13.17
CA GLY A 145 35.58 22.60 -14.02
C GLY A 145 35.24 23.83 -13.22
#